data_AF-A0A7X7NZK5-F1
#
_entry.id   AF-A0A7X7NZK5-F1
#
_cell.length_a   1.000
_cell.length_b   1.000
_cell.length_c   1.000
_cell.angle_alpha   90.00
_cell.angle_beta   90.00
_cell.angle_gamma   90.00
#
_symmetry.space_group_name_H-M   'P 1'
#
loop_
_entity.id
_entity.type
_entity.pdbx_description
1 polymer ?
#
loop_
_entity_poly.entity_id
_entity_poly.type
_entity_poly.pdbx_seq_one_letter_code
_entity_poly.pdbx_strand_id
1 'polypeptide(L)'
;INHKDIFNFLSDEGLLPNYAFPEAGIILKAILFRKDDSESEAPSENKKRKYEKMFFEYNRSASSAISEFAPDNNFYVDGRKLTINQVDLTTSQIAKWRLCPNCSHAQLEDSISDKAACPQCGSPGWADAGQVRNMLKVQMVYSNMDYSKSLISDESDDRSSKFYCRQMLVDVDEDKDIHKAYRMDNDEFAFGYEFVKKAVLREINFGESDIAGERLTVSGIEEVRKGFKICKFCGKLQPAKGNPEHTYTCKARNAQLDSDDAYEECLFLYREFVTEALRVLVPATTMDSTQLRTESFTAAFMLGMKEFFGNVDHLRACLSEVPVADADYRKQYLVIYDSVPGGTGYLKQLMQHDNAMTDILEKALAVLEDCSCKNDPQKDGCYHCLYAYRQSNNIGQISRSRAIRMLKAILSGKDNLEMITKLGNIPVNSLFESELEGKFIAALEQMGHETRRITITKQLVNNKEGYLLKVGSCLWEIEPQVMLDNLYGVPVQSRADFVIWPVRTPEGQKPVAVFTDGFLYHKDKVADDTLKREAIRRSGRFRVWSLTWKDVL
;
A
#
# COMPACT_ATOMS: atom_id res chain seq x y z
N ILE A 1 10.52 -1.98 -39.14
CA ILE A 1 11.24 -1.95 -37.85
C ILE A 1 12.01 -0.63 -37.81
N ASN A 2 11.83 0.16 -36.75
CA ASN A 2 12.46 1.47 -36.47
C ASN A 2 11.81 2.75 -37.03
N HIS A 3 10.51 2.93 -36.75
CA HIS A 3 9.92 4.27 -36.64
C HIS A 3 9.44 4.51 -35.19
N LYS A 4 10.32 4.29 -34.20
CA LYS A 4 10.16 5.00 -32.92
C LYS A 4 10.52 6.45 -33.23
N ASP A 5 9.58 7.36 -32.96
CA ASP A 5 9.81 8.79 -33.05
C ASP A 5 11.08 9.12 -32.24
N ILE A 6 12.09 9.70 -32.90
CA ILE A 6 13.41 9.97 -32.31
C ILE A 6 13.26 10.82 -31.06
N PHE A 7 12.26 11.69 -31.01
CA PHE A 7 11.92 12.48 -29.82
C PHE A 7 11.46 11.60 -28.65
N ASN A 8 10.59 10.63 -28.88
CA ASN A 8 10.15 9.70 -27.84
C ASN A 8 11.31 8.83 -27.36
N PHE A 9 12.18 8.36 -28.27
CA PHE A 9 13.37 7.61 -27.87
C PHE A 9 14.32 8.46 -27.01
N LEU A 10 14.64 9.69 -27.43
CA LEU A 10 15.51 10.59 -26.66
C LEU A 10 14.86 11.04 -25.34
N SER A 11 13.54 11.14 -25.28
CA SER A 11 12.80 11.45 -24.06
C SER A 11 12.72 10.25 -23.09
N ASP A 12 12.46 9.05 -23.60
CA ASP A 12 12.48 7.79 -22.82
C ASP A 12 13.89 7.54 -22.24
N GLU A 13 14.94 7.87 -23.00
CA GLU A 13 16.33 7.80 -22.54
C GLU A 13 16.74 9.00 -21.64
N GLY A 14 15.85 9.98 -21.42
CA GLY A 14 16.07 11.13 -20.53
C GLY A 14 17.05 12.19 -21.06
N LEU A 15 17.28 12.22 -22.37
CA LEU A 15 18.13 13.20 -23.05
C LEU A 15 17.37 14.48 -23.43
N LEU A 16 16.03 14.45 -23.44
CA LEU A 16 15.17 15.60 -23.71
C LEU A 16 14.07 15.75 -22.63
N PRO A 17 13.76 16.97 -22.17
CA PRO A 17 12.62 17.23 -21.30
C PRO A 17 11.30 16.90 -22.01
N ASN A 18 10.42 16.12 -21.38
CA ASN A 18 9.08 15.87 -21.87
C ASN A 18 8.08 16.79 -21.15
N TYR A 19 7.40 17.67 -21.89
CA TYR A 19 6.41 18.59 -21.34
C TYR A 19 4.97 18.04 -21.36
N ALA A 20 4.78 16.75 -21.72
CA ALA A 20 3.50 16.07 -21.55
C ALA A 20 3.29 15.60 -20.09
N PHE A 21 2.10 15.14 -19.71
CA PHE A 21 1.89 14.38 -18.46
C PHE A 21 2.33 12.91 -18.65
N PRO A 22 2.77 12.16 -17.60
CA PRO A 22 3.24 10.77 -17.75
C PRO A 22 2.19 9.86 -18.37
N GLU A 23 0.95 10.24 -18.09
CA GLU A 23 -0.27 9.64 -18.52
C GLU A 23 -1.17 10.79 -18.96
N ALA A 24 -1.87 10.62 -20.08
CA ALA A 24 -2.90 11.58 -20.45
C ALA A 24 -3.86 11.74 -19.27
N GLY A 25 -4.15 12.99 -18.89
CA GLY A 25 -5.15 13.27 -17.86
C GLY A 25 -6.51 12.66 -18.23
N ILE A 26 -7.34 12.43 -17.23
CA ILE A 26 -8.69 11.93 -17.46
C ILE A 26 -9.60 13.12 -17.74
N ILE A 27 -10.44 12.99 -18.76
CA ILE A 27 -11.36 14.04 -19.19
C ILE A 27 -12.76 13.79 -18.62
N LEU A 28 -13.34 14.79 -17.96
CA LEU A 28 -14.75 14.83 -17.61
C LEU A 28 -15.50 15.69 -18.63
N LYS A 29 -16.47 15.10 -19.34
CA LYS A 29 -17.42 15.82 -20.19
C LYS A 29 -18.76 15.98 -19.48
N ALA A 30 -19.10 17.21 -19.12
CA ALA A 30 -20.39 17.53 -18.52
C ALA A 30 -21.38 17.97 -19.60
N ILE A 31 -22.51 17.28 -19.67
CA ILE A 31 -23.61 17.54 -20.60
C ILE A 31 -24.81 17.95 -19.74
N LEU A 32 -25.01 19.27 -19.63
CA LEU A 32 -26.09 19.84 -18.84
C LEU A 32 -27.27 20.18 -19.73
N PHE A 33 -28.49 19.87 -19.30
CA PHE A 33 -29.69 20.18 -20.06
C PHE A 33 -30.71 20.97 -19.22
N ARG A 34 -31.35 21.95 -19.84
CA ARG A 34 -32.48 22.69 -19.25
C ARG A 34 -33.68 22.65 -20.19
N LYS A 35 -34.87 22.65 -19.62
CA LYS A 35 -36.09 22.91 -20.40
C LYS A 35 -36.12 24.39 -20.80
N ASP A 36 -36.54 24.64 -22.03
CA ASP A 36 -36.78 25.99 -22.52
C ASP A 36 -38.18 26.41 -22.10
N ASP A 37 -38.30 27.35 -21.15
CA ASP A 37 -39.58 27.82 -20.60
C ASP A 37 -40.25 28.91 -21.47
N SER A 38 -39.74 29.15 -22.68
CA SER A 38 -40.17 30.22 -23.59
C SER A 38 -41.49 29.95 -24.35
N GLU A 39 -42.23 28.87 -24.06
CA GLU A 39 -43.60 28.64 -24.56
C GLU A 39 -44.58 28.46 -23.39
N SER A 40 -44.84 29.55 -22.65
CA SER A 40 -45.96 29.67 -21.70
C SER A 40 -47.26 30.06 -22.42
N GLU A 41 -47.60 29.41 -23.53
CA GLU A 41 -48.93 29.53 -24.16
C GLU A 41 -49.39 28.16 -24.68
N ALA A 42 -50.46 27.65 -24.04
CA ALA A 42 -51.34 26.52 -24.35
C ALA A 42 -50.78 25.24 -25.04
N PRO A 43 -51.13 24.04 -24.55
CA PRO A 43 -50.69 22.78 -25.15
C PRO A 43 -51.32 22.58 -26.54
N SER A 44 -50.55 22.79 -27.60
CA SER A 44 -50.86 22.23 -28.93
C SER A 44 -50.21 20.85 -29.04
N GLU A 45 -51.00 19.84 -29.41
CA GLU A 45 -50.70 18.40 -29.32
C GLU A 45 -49.49 17.89 -30.13
N ASN A 46 -48.65 18.74 -30.73
CA ASN A 46 -47.56 18.27 -31.61
C ASN A 46 -46.23 19.05 -31.57
N LYS A 47 -45.99 19.91 -30.58
CA LYS A 47 -44.66 20.54 -30.42
C LYS A 47 -43.75 19.73 -29.48
N LYS A 48 -42.69 19.15 -30.04
CA LYS A 48 -41.60 18.52 -29.26
C LYS A 48 -40.97 19.58 -28.35
N ARG A 49 -41.02 19.35 -27.03
CA ARG A 49 -40.36 20.17 -26.01
C ARG A 49 -38.89 20.39 -26.39
N LYS A 50 -38.48 21.65 -26.58
CA LYS A 50 -37.08 22.00 -26.87
C LYS A 50 -36.28 21.96 -25.57
N TYR A 51 -35.16 21.24 -25.61
CA TYR A 51 -34.18 21.20 -24.53
C TYR A 51 -32.93 21.92 -25.02
N GLU A 52 -32.44 22.86 -24.22
CA GLU A 52 -31.13 23.45 -24.41
C GLU A 52 -30.07 22.53 -23.80
N LYS A 53 -28.97 22.29 -24.51
CA LYS A 53 -27.83 21.48 -24.04
C LYS A 53 -26.58 22.33 -23.98
N MET A 54 -25.89 22.26 -22.86
CA MET A 54 -24.60 22.91 -22.61
C MET A 54 -23.53 21.84 -22.41
N PHE A 55 -22.35 22.08 -22.96
CA PHE A 55 -21.22 21.16 -22.90
C PHE A 55 -20.05 21.84 -22.20
N PHE A 56 -19.50 21.18 -21.19
CA PHE A 56 -18.29 21.61 -20.49
C PHE A 56 -17.30 20.46 -20.47
N GLU A 57 -16.01 20.78 -20.54
CA GLU A 57 -14.94 19.80 -20.50
C GLU A 57 -13.93 20.20 -19.42
N TYR A 58 -13.58 19.24 -18.56
CA TYR A 58 -12.63 19.42 -17.47
C TYR A 58 -11.55 18.35 -17.55
N ASN A 59 -10.30 18.74 -17.31
CA ASN A 59 -9.16 17.83 -17.31
C ASN A 59 -8.51 17.81 -15.91
N ARG A 60 -8.13 16.62 -15.46
CA ARG A 60 -7.42 16.37 -14.21
C ARG A 60 -6.31 15.36 -14.46
N SER A 61 -5.20 15.50 -13.71
CA SER A 61 -4.13 14.50 -13.75
C SER A 61 -4.70 13.12 -13.39
N ALA A 62 -4.21 12.06 -14.06
CA ALA A 62 -4.74 10.72 -13.88
C ALA A 62 -4.69 10.26 -12.40
N SER A 63 -3.66 10.67 -11.66
CA SER A 63 -3.49 10.36 -10.22
C SER A 63 -4.59 10.92 -9.31
N SER A 64 -5.13 12.09 -9.64
CA SER A 64 -6.22 12.71 -8.87
C SER A 64 -7.59 12.28 -9.41
N ALA A 65 -7.69 12.20 -10.73
CA ALA A 65 -8.93 11.88 -11.41
C ALA A 65 -9.42 10.45 -11.16
N ILE A 66 -8.53 9.49 -10.89
CA ILE A 66 -8.92 8.11 -10.56
C ILE A 66 -9.88 8.02 -9.36
N SER A 67 -9.88 9.03 -8.46
CA SER A 67 -10.88 9.20 -7.41
C SER A 67 -11.83 10.37 -7.63
N GLU A 68 -11.35 11.55 -8.06
CA GLU A 68 -12.21 12.74 -8.25
C GLU A 68 -13.27 12.51 -9.34
N PHE A 69 -12.89 11.79 -10.40
CA PHE A 69 -13.75 11.44 -11.52
C PHE A 69 -14.25 9.99 -11.43
N ALA A 70 -14.17 9.36 -10.25
CA ALA A 70 -14.72 8.04 -10.03
C ALA A 70 -16.26 8.07 -10.22
N PRO A 71 -16.86 6.99 -10.73
CA PRO A 71 -18.31 6.87 -10.85
C PRO A 71 -19.00 7.08 -9.51
N ASP A 72 -20.14 7.77 -9.57
CA ASP A 72 -20.93 8.19 -8.41
C ASP A 72 -20.29 9.28 -7.53
N ASN A 73 -19.10 9.77 -7.89
CA ASN A 73 -18.51 10.92 -7.20
C ASN A 73 -19.14 12.24 -7.64
N ASN A 74 -18.99 13.26 -6.80
CA ASN A 74 -19.35 14.64 -7.11
C ASN A 74 -18.09 15.48 -7.31
N PHE A 75 -17.98 16.09 -8.48
CA PHE A 75 -16.92 17.03 -8.82
C PHE A 75 -17.44 18.47 -8.73
N TYR A 76 -16.78 19.29 -7.92
CA TYR A 76 -17.19 20.66 -7.66
C TYR A 76 -16.30 21.64 -8.44
N VAL A 77 -16.89 22.39 -9.38
CA VAL A 77 -16.15 23.32 -10.26
C VAL A 77 -17.07 24.42 -10.78
N ASP A 78 -16.57 25.65 -10.91
CA ASP A 78 -17.30 26.80 -11.46
C ASP A 78 -18.70 27.02 -10.85
N GLY A 79 -18.85 26.86 -9.53
CA GLY A 79 -20.14 26.99 -8.83
C GLY A 79 -21.11 25.83 -9.08
N ARG A 80 -20.63 24.71 -9.65
CA ARG A 80 -21.43 23.53 -9.98
C ARG A 80 -21.00 22.30 -9.20
N LYS A 81 -21.96 21.43 -8.91
CA LYS A 81 -21.81 20.06 -8.42
C LYS A 81 -22.16 19.10 -9.56
N LEU A 82 -21.14 18.48 -10.14
CA LEU A 82 -21.27 17.55 -11.26
C LEU A 82 -21.17 16.11 -10.76
N THR A 83 -22.24 15.32 -10.89
CA THR A 83 -22.21 13.89 -10.53
C THR A 83 -21.71 13.07 -11.71
N ILE A 84 -20.66 12.29 -11.50
CA ILE A 84 -20.08 11.43 -12.55
C ILE A 84 -20.97 10.20 -12.63
N ASN A 85 -21.69 10.05 -13.74
CA ASN A 85 -22.75 9.04 -13.86
C ASN A 85 -22.63 8.15 -15.10
N GLN A 86 -21.50 8.27 -15.81
CA GLN A 86 -21.21 7.43 -16.97
C GLN A 86 -19.70 7.36 -17.19
N VAL A 87 -19.20 6.17 -17.48
CA VAL A 87 -17.83 5.96 -17.99
C VAL A 87 -17.85 5.85 -19.50
N ASP A 88 -16.78 6.29 -20.15
CA ASP A 88 -16.65 6.09 -21.59
C ASP A 88 -16.15 4.67 -21.91
N LEU A 89 -16.91 3.97 -22.74
CA LEU A 89 -16.57 2.63 -23.24
C LEU A 89 -16.14 2.66 -24.72
N THR A 90 -15.99 3.85 -25.32
CA THR A 90 -15.63 4.01 -26.73
C THR A 90 -14.13 4.19 -26.92
N THR A 91 -13.49 4.98 -26.06
CA THR A 91 -12.04 5.23 -26.04
C THR A 91 -11.25 4.10 -25.40
N SER A 92 -11.88 3.36 -24.48
CA SER A 92 -11.27 2.26 -23.74
C SER A 92 -12.25 1.11 -23.61
N GLN A 93 -11.76 -0.12 -23.75
CA GLN A 93 -12.57 -1.32 -23.62
C GLN A 93 -12.34 -1.97 -22.25
N ILE A 94 -13.39 -2.60 -21.74
CA ILE A 94 -13.29 -3.44 -20.55
C ILE A 94 -12.44 -4.65 -20.90
N ALA A 95 -11.43 -4.92 -20.08
CA ALA A 95 -10.56 -6.08 -20.23
C ALA A 95 -10.59 -6.94 -18.97
N LYS A 96 -10.45 -8.25 -19.17
CA LYS A 96 -10.27 -9.19 -18.06
C LYS A 96 -8.82 -9.18 -17.60
N TRP A 97 -8.63 -8.95 -16.31
CA TRP A 97 -7.34 -8.96 -15.65
C TRP A 97 -7.30 -10.04 -14.59
N ARG A 98 -6.17 -10.73 -14.49
CA ARG A 98 -5.85 -11.60 -13.37
C ARG A 98 -4.96 -10.84 -12.40
N LEU A 99 -5.39 -10.73 -11.15
CA LEU A 99 -4.68 -10.03 -10.08
C LEU A 99 -4.06 -11.06 -9.14
N CYS A 100 -2.78 -10.92 -8.79
CA CYS A 100 -2.17 -11.88 -7.86
C CYS A 100 -2.63 -11.60 -6.42
N PRO A 101 -3.11 -12.62 -5.68
CA PRO A 101 -3.46 -12.44 -4.28
C PRO A 101 -2.24 -12.22 -3.39
N ASN A 102 -1.03 -12.60 -3.84
CA ASN A 102 0.17 -12.59 -2.99
C ASN A 102 1.20 -11.51 -3.34
N CYS A 103 1.29 -11.01 -4.58
CA CYS A 103 2.22 -9.93 -4.96
C CYS A 103 1.55 -8.91 -5.87
N SER A 104 2.27 -7.86 -6.27
CA SER A 104 1.78 -6.81 -7.16
C SER A 104 1.55 -7.26 -8.62
N HIS A 105 1.93 -8.49 -8.99
CA HIS A 105 1.78 -8.96 -10.35
C HIS A 105 0.31 -8.96 -10.79
N ALA A 106 0.07 -8.45 -11.98
CA ALA A 106 -1.22 -8.51 -12.62
C ALA A 106 -1.07 -8.47 -14.15
N GLN A 107 -1.87 -9.29 -14.83
CA GLN A 107 -1.75 -9.53 -16.26
C GLN A 107 -3.13 -9.65 -16.91
N LEU A 108 -3.24 -9.26 -18.19
CA LEU A 108 -4.44 -9.49 -19.00
C LEU A 108 -4.71 -10.99 -19.13
N GLU A 109 -5.92 -11.41 -18.77
CA GLU A 109 -6.31 -12.83 -18.70
C GLU A 109 -6.09 -13.57 -20.03
N ASP A 110 -6.35 -12.90 -21.16
CA ASP A 110 -6.20 -13.47 -22.50
C ASP A 110 -4.74 -13.70 -22.91
N SER A 111 -3.78 -13.09 -22.21
CA SER A 111 -2.35 -13.23 -22.48
C SER A 111 -1.66 -14.32 -21.66
N ILE A 112 -2.39 -15.03 -20.80
CA ILE A 112 -1.85 -15.99 -19.84
C ILE A 112 -2.02 -17.42 -20.38
N SER A 113 -0.91 -18.09 -20.66
CA SER A 113 -0.90 -19.50 -21.08
C SER A 113 -0.94 -20.47 -19.91
N ASP A 114 -0.18 -20.20 -18.84
CA ASP A 114 -0.13 -21.01 -17.62
C ASP A 114 -0.74 -20.24 -16.44
N LYS A 115 -1.71 -20.88 -15.78
CA LYS A 115 -2.48 -20.32 -14.67
C LYS A 115 -2.22 -21.05 -13.36
N ALA A 116 -1.36 -22.07 -13.34
CA ALA A 116 -1.17 -22.91 -12.15
C ALA A 116 -0.60 -22.13 -10.95
N ALA A 117 0.29 -21.17 -11.21
CA ALA A 117 0.92 -20.34 -10.18
C ALA A 117 1.29 -18.96 -10.74
N CYS A 118 1.44 -17.98 -9.84
CA CYS A 118 1.88 -16.63 -10.23
C CYS A 118 3.29 -16.70 -10.83
N PRO A 119 3.54 -16.14 -12.02
CA PRO A 119 4.87 -16.18 -12.64
C PRO A 119 5.92 -15.35 -11.87
N GLN A 120 5.50 -14.38 -11.06
CA GLN A 120 6.41 -13.52 -10.30
C GLN A 120 6.75 -14.08 -8.92
N CYS A 121 5.76 -14.57 -8.16
CA CYS A 121 5.95 -14.99 -6.76
C CYS A 121 5.65 -16.47 -6.50
N GLY A 122 5.28 -17.24 -7.52
CA GLY A 122 4.98 -18.68 -7.39
C GLY A 122 3.69 -19.02 -6.63
N SER A 123 2.88 -18.04 -6.24
CA SER A 123 1.67 -18.30 -5.45
C SER A 123 0.64 -19.14 -6.23
N PRO A 124 0.15 -20.26 -5.68
CA PRO A 124 -0.89 -21.07 -6.31
C PRO A 124 -2.27 -20.39 -6.29
N GLY A 125 -2.47 -19.40 -5.42
CA GLY A 125 -3.70 -18.60 -5.39
C GLY A 125 -3.96 -17.84 -6.70
N TRP A 126 -2.93 -17.70 -7.55
CA TRP A 126 -3.07 -17.18 -8.90
C TRP A 126 -4.05 -17.98 -9.77
N ALA A 127 -4.20 -19.29 -9.53
CA ALA A 127 -5.05 -20.17 -10.35
C ALA A 127 -6.55 -19.93 -10.13
N ASP A 128 -6.93 -19.28 -9.04
CA ASP A 128 -8.33 -19.06 -8.68
C ASP A 128 -9.04 -18.18 -9.72
N ALA A 129 -10.23 -18.61 -10.16
CA ALA A 129 -11.06 -17.84 -11.07
C ALA A 129 -11.57 -16.54 -10.43
N GLY A 130 -11.69 -16.49 -9.10
CA GLY A 130 -12.02 -15.29 -8.33
C GLY A 130 -10.99 -14.17 -8.45
N GLN A 131 -9.77 -14.49 -8.88
CA GLN A 131 -8.72 -13.51 -9.16
C GLN A 131 -8.86 -12.82 -10.53
N VAL A 132 -9.83 -13.24 -11.34
CA VAL A 132 -10.14 -12.60 -12.62
C VAL A 132 -11.21 -11.53 -12.43
N ARG A 133 -10.91 -10.31 -12.86
CA ARG A 133 -11.76 -9.13 -12.68
C ARG A 133 -11.84 -8.32 -13.96
N ASN A 134 -13.01 -7.75 -14.22
CA ASN A 134 -13.20 -6.80 -15.31
C ASN A 134 -12.65 -5.45 -14.87
N MET A 135 -11.75 -4.88 -15.68
CA MET A 135 -11.14 -3.58 -15.40
C MET A 135 -11.20 -2.68 -16.63
N LEU A 136 -11.39 -1.39 -16.41
CA LEU A 136 -11.41 -0.37 -17.46
C LEU A 136 -10.27 0.62 -17.23
N LYS A 137 -9.41 0.80 -18.23
CA LYS A 137 -8.42 1.89 -18.20
C LYS A 137 -9.16 3.19 -18.43
N VAL A 138 -9.31 4.00 -17.38
CA VAL A 138 -10.16 5.20 -17.44
C VAL A 138 -9.43 6.32 -18.17
N GLN A 139 -10.07 6.86 -19.20
CA GLN A 139 -9.57 7.99 -20.00
C GLN A 139 -10.58 9.14 -20.06
N MET A 140 -11.87 8.79 -20.05
CA MET A 140 -12.96 9.76 -20.12
C MET A 140 -14.17 9.30 -19.32
N VAL A 141 -14.82 10.25 -18.65
CA VAL A 141 -16.09 10.06 -17.95
C VAL A 141 -17.07 11.18 -18.29
N TYR A 142 -18.35 10.97 -18.00
CA TYR A 142 -19.39 11.95 -18.26
C TYR A 142 -20.24 12.26 -17.02
N SER A 143 -20.69 13.51 -16.97
CA SER A 143 -21.77 13.95 -16.09
C SER A 143 -22.95 14.41 -16.96
N ASN A 144 -24.03 13.62 -16.98
CA ASN A 144 -25.25 13.99 -17.70
C ASN A 144 -26.33 14.35 -16.69
N MET A 145 -26.67 15.61 -16.52
CA MET A 145 -27.65 16.04 -15.51
C MET A 145 -28.42 17.31 -15.89
N ASP A 146 -29.52 17.55 -15.19
CA ASP A 146 -30.30 18.78 -15.33
C ASP A 146 -29.47 19.98 -14.85
N TYR A 147 -29.48 21.08 -15.63
CA TYR A 147 -28.71 22.28 -15.33
C TYR A 147 -29.03 22.86 -13.95
N SER A 148 -30.30 22.94 -13.59
CA SER A 148 -30.72 23.54 -12.31
C SER A 148 -30.24 22.71 -11.12
N LYS A 149 -30.15 21.38 -11.27
CA LYS A 149 -29.61 20.48 -10.24
C LYS A 149 -28.09 20.52 -10.11
N SER A 150 -27.40 21.10 -11.09
CA SER A 150 -25.94 21.23 -11.06
C SER A 150 -25.49 22.43 -10.25
N LEU A 151 -26.34 23.42 -10.01
CA LEU A 151 -25.96 24.63 -9.28
C LEU A 151 -25.81 24.33 -7.79
N ILE A 152 -24.74 24.84 -7.18
CA ILE A 152 -24.52 24.76 -5.73
C ILE A 152 -25.43 25.79 -5.06
N SER A 153 -26.24 25.36 -4.09
CA SER A 153 -27.04 26.25 -3.23
C SER A 153 -26.27 26.59 -1.95
N ASP A 154 -26.45 27.81 -1.43
CA ASP A 154 -25.84 28.27 -0.16
C ASP A 154 -26.26 27.42 1.05
N GLU A 155 -27.35 26.65 0.96
CA GLU A 155 -27.85 25.80 2.05
C GLU A 155 -27.15 24.42 2.16
N SER A 156 -26.28 24.06 1.21
CA SER A 156 -25.57 22.77 1.20
C SER A 156 -24.08 22.96 1.45
N ASP A 157 -23.72 23.31 2.69
CA ASP A 157 -22.31 23.45 3.10
C ASP A 157 -21.60 22.08 3.28
N ASP A 158 -22.37 20.98 3.24
CA ASP A 158 -21.82 19.63 3.32
C ASP A 158 -21.36 19.14 1.94
N ARG A 159 -20.08 19.43 1.64
CA ARG A 159 -19.33 18.71 0.60
C ARG A 159 -19.25 17.23 1.00
N SER A 160 -20.16 16.41 0.48
CA SER A 160 -20.13 14.96 0.70
C SER A 160 -18.88 14.37 0.03
N SER A 161 -17.85 14.04 0.82
CA SER A 161 -16.66 13.33 0.34
C SER A 161 -16.92 11.83 0.33
N LYS A 162 -16.76 11.20 -0.83
CA LYS A 162 -16.73 9.73 -0.95
C LYS A 162 -15.30 9.24 -0.86
N PHE A 163 -15.08 8.20 -0.07
CA PHE A 163 -13.80 7.51 0.03
C PHE A 163 -13.82 6.27 -0.87
N TYR A 164 -12.68 6.00 -1.52
CA TYR A 164 -12.52 4.90 -2.45
C TYR A 164 -11.42 3.97 -1.99
N CYS A 165 -11.62 2.66 -2.10
CA CYS A 165 -10.57 1.66 -1.93
C CYS A 165 -9.62 1.74 -3.12
N ARG A 166 -8.41 2.27 -2.90
CA ARG A 166 -7.37 2.44 -3.93
C ARG A 166 -6.13 1.67 -3.53
N GLN A 167 -5.51 1.01 -4.49
CA GLN A 167 -4.24 0.33 -4.30
C GLN A 167 -3.31 0.62 -5.47
N MET A 168 -2.08 1.02 -5.18
CA MET A 168 -0.99 1.09 -6.15
C MET A 168 -0.29 -0.26 -6.16
N LEU A 169 -0.29 -0.94 -7.30
CA LEU A 169 0.51 -2.13 -7.54
C LEU A 169 1.81 -1.72 -8.22
N VAL A 170 2.94 -2.09 -7.62
CA VAL A 170 4.27 -1.84 -8.17
C VAL A 170 4.83 -3.17 -8.66
N ASP A 171 4.80 -3.37 -9.98
CA ASP A 171 5.33 -4.58 -10.63
C ASP A 171 6.71 -4.30 -11.22
N VAL A 172 7.69 -5.11 -10.81
CA VAL A 172 9.10 -5.02 -11.22
C VAL A 172 9.56 -6.42 -11.59
N ASP A 173 10.10 -6.58 -12.80
CA ASP A 173 10.81 -7.79 -13.21
C ASP A 173 12.21 -7.75 -12.58
N GLU A 174 12.35 -8.31 -11.38
CA GLU A 174 13.60 -8.22 -10.60
C GLU A 174 14.82 -8.83 -11.31
N ASP A 175 14.60 -9.74 -12.26
CA ASP A 175 15.69 -10.39 -12.99
C ASP A 175 16.18 -9.55 -14.18
N LYS A 176 15.38 -8.60 -14.66
CA LYS A 176 15.71 -7.78 -15.84
C LYS A 176 15.80 -6.29 -15.57
N ASP A 177 15.00 -5.77 -14.63
CA ASP A 177 14.72 -4.34 -14.48
C ASP A 177 15.47 -3.66 -13.32
N ILE A 178 16.21 -4.42 -12.52
CA ILE A 178 17.12 -3.87 -11.52
C ILE A 178 18.41 -3.41 -12.22
N HIS A 179 18.76 -2.13 -12.03
CA HIS A 179 20.00 -1.55 -12.58
C HIS A 179 21.18 -1.68 -11.61
N LYS A 180 20.99 -1.25 -10.36
CA LYS A 180 21.97 -1.30 -9.28
C LYS A 180 21.23 -1.50 -7.96
N ALA A 181 21.77 -2.34 -7.09
CA ALA A 181 21.25 -2.52 -5.74
C ALA A 181 22.41 -2.49 -4.74
N TYR A 182 22.12 -1.94 -3.56
CA TYR A 182 23.09 -1.75 -2.51
C TYR A 182 22.53 -2.19 -1.16
N ARG A 183 23.42 -2.69 -0.33
CA ARG A 183 23.18 -3.03 1.07
C ARG A 183 24.10 -2.19 1.93
N MET A 184 23.58 -1.77 3.07
CA MET A 184 24.32 -1.03 4.09
C MET A 184 23.89 -1.59 5.44
N ASP A 185 24.70 -2.51 5.96
CA ASP A 185 24.35 -3.27 7.15
C ASP A 185 24.64 -2.43 8.41
N ASN A 186 23.89 -2.67 9.48
CA ASN A 186 24.18 -2.13 10.80
C ASN A 186 23.83 -3.18 11.86
N ASP A 187 24.17 -2.91 13.11
CA ASP A 187 23.95 -3.85 14.22
C ASP A 187 22.46 -4.02 14.58
N GLU A 188 21.55 -3.17 14.07
CA GLU A 188 20.12 -3.21 14.41
C GLU A 188 19.26 -3.95 13.38
N PHE A 189 19.50 -3.72 12.09
CA PHE A 189 18.74 -4.28 10.97
C PHE A 189 19.53 -4.14 9.65
N ALA A 190 19.23 -4.99 8.67
CA ALA A 190 19.75 -4.81 7.32
C ALA A 190 19.00 -3.69 6.58
N PHE A 191 19.73 -2.78 5.97
CA PHE A 191 19.19 -1.72 5.11
C PHE A 191 19.69 -1.90 3.69
N GLY A 192 18.86 -1.50 2.72
CA GLY A 192 19.27 -1.50 1.33
C GLY A 192 18.35 -0.69 0.45
N TYR A 193 18.87 -0.32 -0.71
CA TYR A 193 18.13 0.38 -1.74
C TYR A 193 18.53 -0.13 -3.12
N GLU A 194 17.65 0.00 -4.10
CA GLU A 194 17.94 -0.35 -5.47
C GLU A 194 17.26 0.61 -6.45
N PHE A 195 17.93 0.77 -7.59
CA PHE A 195 17.45 1.55 -8.71
C PHE A 195 16.86 0.61 -9.75
N VAL A 196 15.60 0.86 -10.08
CA VAL A 196 14.82 0.10 -11.03
C VAL A 196 14.67 0.96 -12.28
N LYS A 197 15.19 0.48 -13.41
CA LYS A 197 15.11 1.20 -14.70
C LYS A 197 13.69 1.17 -15.29
N LYS A 198 12.89 0.20 -14.88
CA LYS A 198 11.53 0.02 -15.39
C LYS A 198 10.64 -0.62 -14.32
N ALA A 199 9.71 0.15 -13.80
CA ALA A 199 8.64 -0.31 -12.93
C ALA A 199 7.29 -0.04 -13.61
N VAL A 200 6.41 -1.04 -13.62
CA VAL A 200 5.03 -0.88 -14.10
C VAL A 200 4.17 -0.56 -12.89
N LEU A 201 3.65 0.67 -12.84
CA LEU A 201 2.80 1.13 -11.75
C LEU A 201 1.35 1.09 -12.21
N ARG A 202 0.52 0.32 -11.50
CA ARG A 202 -0.90 0.17 -11.78
C ARG A 202 -1.70 0.58 -10.56
N GLU A 203 -2.37 1.72 -10.65
CA GLU A 203 -3.26 2.16 -9.60
C GLU A 203 -4.70 1.74 -9.93
N ILE A 204 -5.31 1.00 -9.03
CA ILE A 204 -6.66 0.47 -9.19
C ILE A 204 -7.58 1.12 -8.17
N ASN A 205 -8.73 1.60 -8.64
CA ASN A 205 -9.87 2.00 -7.82
C ASN A 205 -10.89 0.85 -7.80
N PHE A 206 -11.02 0.23 -6.64
CA PHE A 206 -11.87 -0.92 -6.36
C PHE A 206 -13.30 -0.53 -5.97
N GLY A 207 -13.69 0.73 -6.15
CA GLY A 207 -14.99 1.25 -5.77
C GLY A 207 -14.97 1.96 -4.42
N GLU A 208 -16.16 2.35 -3.98
CA GLU A 208 -16.40 3.01 -2.69
C GLU A 208 -15.91 2.13 -1.53
N SER A 209 -15.23 2.75 -0.56
CA SER A 209 -14.78 2.07 0.67
C SER A 209 -15.98 1.64 1.51
N ASP A 210 -16.03 0.36 1.86
CA ASP A 210 -17.11 -0.22 2.66
C ASP A 210 -16.53 -1.29 3.62
N ILE A 211 -17.25 -1.58 4.70
CA ILE A 211 -16.89 -2.63 5.68
C ILE A 211 -17.60 -3.94 5.33
N ALA A 212 -18.71 -3.87 4.59
CA ALA A 212 -19.50 -5.03 4.17
C ALA A 212 -19.48 -5.21 2.65
N GLY A 213 -19.26 -6.44 2.19
CA GLY A 213 -19.29 -6.79 0.78
C GLY A 213 -18.38 -7.95 0.43
N GLU A 214 -18.24 -8.22 -0.87
CA GLU A 214 -17.30 -9.22 -1.38
C GLU A 214 -15.86 -8.77 -1.09
N ARG A 215 -15.09 -9.67 -0.49
CA ARG A 215 -13.67 -9.46 -0.23
C ARG A 215 -12.84 -10.02 -1.37
N LEU A 216 -11.81 -9.28 -1.76
CA LEU A 216 -10.82 -9.74 -2.71
C LEU A 216 -9.43 -9.44 -2.15
N THR A 217 -8.58 -10.46 -2.15
CA THR A 217 -7.18 -10.32 -1.77
C THR A 217 -6.35 -9.98 -3.01
N VAL A 218 -5.60 -8.89 -2.96
CA VAL A 218 -4.59 -8.55 -3.99
C VAL A 218 -3.33 -8.03 -3.32
N SER A 219 -2.19 -8.55 -3.73
CA SER A 219 -0.88 -8.21 -3.17
C SER A 219 -0.80 -8.32 -1.65
N GLY A 220 -1.39 -9.38 -1.09
CA GLY A 220 -1.40 -9.67 0.35
C GLY A 220 -2.46 -8.92 1.15
N ILE A 221 -3.23 -8.02 0.53
CA ILE A 221 -4.21 -7.17 1.20
C ILE A 221 -5.62 -7.64 0.86
N GLU A 222 -6.34 -8.17 1.86
CA GLU A 222 -7.75 -8.53 1.76
C GLU A 222 -8.63 -7.36 2.25
N GLU A 223 -9.41 -6.79 1.33
CA GLU A 223 -10.37 -5.73 1.62
C GLU A 223 -11.68 -5.97 0.87
N VAL A 224 -12.73 -5.26 1.26
CA VAL A 224 -14.00 -5.23 0.51
C VAL A 224 -13.79 -4.42 -0.76
N ARG A 225 -14.12 -5.02 -1.91
CA ARG A 225 -13.88 -4.43 -3.25
C ARG A 225 -15.16 -4.43 -4.06
N LYS A 226 -15.98 -3.42 -3.83
CA LYS A 226 -17.36 -3.28 -4.33
C LYS A 226 -17.45 -3.11 -5.85
N GLY A 227 -16.44 -2.48 -6.44
CA GLY A 227 -16.43 -2.08 -7.85
C GLY A 227 -17.53 -1.08 -8.20
N PHE A 228 -17.75 -0.93 -9.50
CA PHE A 228 -18.78 -0.06 -10.06
C PHE A 228 -19.74 -0.88 -10.92
N LYS A 229 -21.05 -0.73 -10.70
CA LYS A 229 -22.08 -1.36 -11.52
C LYS A 229 -22.44 -0.47 -12.71
N ILE A 230 -22.19 -0.91 -13.94
CA ILE A 230 -22.46 -0.12 -15.15
C ILE A 230 -23.21 -0.90 -16.21
N CYS A 231 -23.85 -0.20 -17.16
CA CYS A 231 -24.32 -0.83 -18.40
C CYS A 231 -23.13 -1.07 -19.35
N LYS A 232 -22.95 -2.32 -19.82
CA LYS A 232 -21.88 -2.71 -20.76
C LYS A 232 -21.96 -1.99 -22.12
N PHE A 233 -23.13 -1.47 -22.49
CA PHE A 233 -23.35 -0.85 -23.80
C PHE A 233 -23.19 0.67 -23.81
N CYS A 234 -23.63 1.35 -22.76
CA CYS A 234 -23.62 2.81 -22.72
C CYS A 234 -22.75 3.40 -21.60
N GLY A 235 -22.17 2.55 -20.74
CA GLY A 235 -21.30 2.98 -19.64
C GLY A 235 -22.01 3.71 -18.51
N LYS A 236 -23.36 3.81 -18.56
CA LYS A 236 -24.15 4.50 -17.53
C LYS A 236 -24.05 3.72 -16.22
N LEU A 237 -23.75 4.42 -15.13
CA LEU A 237 -23.75 3.85 -13.79
C LEU A 237 -25.17 3.41 -13.43
N GLN A 238 -25.30 2.22 -12.83
CA GLN A 238 -26.59 1.69 -12.39
C GLN A 238 -26.80 2.01 -10.90
N PRO A 239 -27.99 2.48 -10.52
CA PRO A 239 -28.30 2.72 -9.12
C PRO A 239 -28.40 1.40 -8.36
N ALA A 240 -27.98 1.41 -7.08
CA ALA A 240 -28.10 0.23 -6.22
C ALA A 240 -29.57 -0.19 -5.98
N LYS A 241 -30.50 0.76 -6.05
CA LYS A 241 -31.94 0.54 -5.94
C LYS A 241 -32.67 1.43 -6.96
N GLY A 242 -33.71 0.89 -7.60
CA GLY A 242 -34.52 1.62 -8.56
C GLY A 242 -34.42 1.04 -9.97
N ASN A 243 -34.91 1.81 -10.94
CA ASN A 243 -34.91 1.38 -12.33
C ASN A 243 -33.53 1.57 -12.97
N PRO A 244 -33.12 0.66 -13.89
CA PRO A 244 -31.89 0.81 -14.63
C PRO A 244 -31.79 2.14 -15.40
N GLU A 245 -30.62 2.75 -15.38
CA GLU A 245 -30.36 4.01 -16.07
C GLU A 245 -29.59 3.77 -17.37
N HIS A 246 -30.01 4.44 -18.44
CA HIS A 246 -29.42 4.29 -19.77
C HIS A 246 -29.34 5.62 -20.49
N THR A 247 -28.37 5.74 -21.42
CA THR A 247 -28.41 6.83 -22.40
C THR A 247 -29.58 6.63 -23.37
N TYR A 248 -30.04 7.70 -24.02
CA TYR A 248 -31.22 7.65 -24.89
C TYR A 248 -31.10 6.62 -26.02
N THR A 249 -29.88 6.43 -26.55
CA THR A 249 -29.55 5.55 -27.67
C THR A 249 -29.10 4.14 -27.24
N CYS A 250 -29.14 3.83 -25.94
CA CYS A 250 -28.69 2.54 -25.45
C CYS A 250 -29.62 1.40 -25.91
N LYS A 251 -29.01 0.32 -26.42
CA LYS A 251 -29.75 -0.88 -26.87
C LYS A 251 -30.48 -1.58 -25.73
N ALA A 252 -29.88 -1.60 -24.53
CA ALA A 252 -30.46 -2.23 -23.34
C ALA A 252 -31.68 -1.48 -22.76
N ARG A 253 -31.99 -0.27 -23.27
CA ARG A 253 -33.16 0.50 -22.83
C ARG A 253 -34.49 -0.09 -23.31
N ASN A 254 -34.51 -0.68 -24.50
CA ASN A 254 -35.74 -1.12 -25.17
C ASN A 254 -35.87 -2.63 -25.25
N ALA A 255 -34.81 -3.37 -24.92
CA ALA A 255 -34.79 -4.81 -25.07
C ALA A 255 -35.24 -5.46 -23.76
N GLN A 256 -36.15 -6.43 -23.86
CA GLN A 256 -36.32 -7.50 -22.86
C GLN A 256 -35.11 -8.45 -22.92
N LEU A 257 -33.89 -7.90 -22.90
CA LEU A 257 -32.69 -8.70 -22.67
C LEU A 257 -32.84 -9.29 -21.26
N ASP A 258 -32.48 -10.57 -21.09
CA ASP A 258 -32.28 -11.14 -19.76
C ASP A 258 -31.42 -10.15 -18.97
N SER A 259 -32.00 -9.61 -17.89
CA SER A 259 -31.55 -8.34 -17.30
C SER A 259 -30.08 -8.33 -16.94
N ASP A 260 -29.52 -9.50 -16.61
CA ASP A 260 -28.21 -9.61 -15.98
C ASP A 260 -27.05 -9.53 -16.98
N ASP A 261 -27.23 -9.87 -18.27
CA ASP A 261 -26.11 -9.83 -19.22
C ASP A 261 -25.81 -8.40 -19.71
N ALA A 262 -26.76 -7.48 -19.60
CA ALA A 262 -26.58 -6.09 -20.02
C ALA A 262 -25.67 -5.25 -19.08
N TYR A 263 -25.38 -5.77 -17.88
CA TYR A 263 -24.68 -5.04 -16.83
C TYR A 263 -23.35 -5.69 -16.47
N GLU A 264 -22.37 -4.85 -16.18
CA GLU A 264 -21.17 -5.22 -15.47
C GLU A 264 -21.43 -4.96 -13.99
N GLU A 265 -21.44 -6.00 -13.17
CA GLU A 265 -21.79 -5.90 -11.75
C GLU A 265 -20.63 -5.36 -10.90
N CYS A 266 -19.39 -5.63 -11.30
CA CYS A 266 -18.20 -5.24 -10.56
C CYS A 266 -17.07 -4.85 -11.52
N LEU A 267 -17.10 -3.60 -11.98
CA LEU A 267 -16.02 -3.01 -12.76
C LEU A 267 -15.02 -2.33 -11.83
N PHE A 268 -13.73 -2.59 -12.00
CA PHE A 268 -12.68 -1.75 -11.41
C PHE A 268 -12.15 -0.75 -12.42
N LEU A 269 -11.84 0.46 -11.97
CA LEU A 269 -11.16 1.44 -12.79
C LEU A 269 -9.68 1.39 -12.49
N TYR A 270 -8.85 1.53 -13.52
CA TYR A 270 -7.41 1.60 -13.30
C TYR A 270 -6.73 2.59 -14.22
N ARG A 271 -5.52 2.93 -13.81
CA ARG A 271 -4.56 3.68 -14.61
C ARG A 271 -3.21 2.98 -14.53
N GLU A 272 -2.40 3.12 -15.57
CA GLU A 272 -1.15 2.37 -15.69
C GLU A 272 -0.14 3.17 -16.49
N PHE A 273 1.07 3.25 -15.93
CA PHE A 273 2.20 3.95 -16.49
C PHE A 273 3.50 3.22 -16.12
N VAL A 274 4.53 3.43 -16.93
CA VAL A 274 5.86 2.84 -16.75
C VAL A 274 6.82 3.97 -16.41
N THR A 275 7.65 3.78 -15.40
CA THR A 275 8.61 4.79 -14.94
C THR A 275 9.84 4.15 -14.31
N GLU A 276 10.88 4.94 -14.07
CA GLU A 276 11.99 4.57 -13.22
C GLU A 276 11.58 4.67 -11.75
N ALA A 277 12.18 3.85 -10.90
CA ALA A 277 11.89 3.87 -9.48
C ALA A 277 13.14 3.63 -8.63
N LEU A 278 13.15 4.22 -7.44
CA LEU A 278 14.03 3.87 -6.34
C LEU A 278 13.21 3.04 -5.34
N ARG A 279 13.58 1.78 -5.13
CA ARG A 279 13.04 0.96 -4.04
C ARG A 279 13.99 1.04 -2.87
N VAL A 280 13.48 1.39 -1.69
CA VAL A 280 14.23 1.41 -0.43
C VAL A 280 13.58 0.40 0.52
N LEU A 281 14.37 -0.53 1.04
CA LEU A 281 13.89 -1.47 2.05
C LEU A 281 13.56 -0.68 3.33
N VAL A 282 12.30 -0.73 3.75
CA VAL A 282 11.87 -0.10 5.00
C VAL A 282 12.46 -0.91 6.16
N PRO A 283 13.21 -0.27 7.08
CA PRO A 283 13.77 -0.96 8.23
C PRO A 283 12.71 -1.71 9.03
N ALA A 284 12.94 -2.99 9.30
CA ALA A 284 12.10 -3.79 10.19
C ALA A 284 12.67 -3.74 11.62
N THR A 285 12.37 -2.66 12.35
CA THR A 285 12.75 -2.55 13.77
C THR A 285 11.77 -3.31 14.66
N THR A 286 12.26 -3.97 15.70
CA THR A 286 11.49 -4.80 16.64
C THR A 286 10.70 -3.99 17.67
N MET A 287 10.85 -2.66 17.67
CA MET A 287 10.38 -1.79 18.76
C MET A 287 9.10 -1.01 18.42
N ASP A 288 8.75 -0.90 17.14
CA ASP A 288 7.71 0.02 16.66
C ASP A 288 6.60 -0.71 15.89
N SER A 289 5.38 -0.19 15.99
CA SER A 289 4.29 -0.65 15.13
C SER A 289 4.64 -0.40 13.66
N THR A 290 4.31 -1.36 12.81
CA THR A 290 4.62 -1.34 11.36
C THR A 290 4.21 -0.04 10.69
N GLN A 291 3.03 0.49 11.03
CA GLN A 291 2.51 1.71 10.43
C GLN A 291 3.33 2.95 10.82
N LEU A 292 3.54 3.20 12.11
CA LEU A 292 4.21 4.42 12.52
C LEU A 292 5.70 4.43 12.17
N ARG A 293 6.36 3.26 12.17
CA ARG A 293 7.71 3.09 11.63
C ARG A 293 7.77 3.52 10.16
N THR A 294 6.88 2.97 9.35
CA THR A 294 6.85 3.21 7.90
C THR A 294 6.51 4.65 7.56
N GLU A 295 5.55 5.24 8.26
CA GLU A 295 5.15 6.63 8.06
C GLU A 295 6.26 7.61 8.48
N SER A 296 6.91 7.36 9.62
CA SER A 296 8.02 8.17 10.10
C SER A 296 9.23 8.09 9.17
N PHE A 297 9.60 6.88 8.74
CA PHE A 297 10.71 6.68 7.80
C PHE A 297 10.44 7.34 6.45
N THR A 298 9.25 7.16 5.88
CA THR A 298 8.92 7.75 4.59
C THR A 298 8.91 9.27 4.65
N ALA A 299 8.34 9.87 5.69
CA ALA A 299 8.32 11.32 5.85
C ALA A 299 9.76 11.88 5.96
N ALA A 300 10.62 11.20 6.71
CA ALA A 300 12.03 11.59 6.84
C ALA A 300 12.81 11.41 5.53
N PHE A 301 12.55 10.33 4.80
CA PHE A 301 13.18 10.09 3.50
C PHE A 301 12.80 11.16 2.47
N MET A 302 11.50 11.50 2.38
CA MET A 302 11.02 12.56 1.48
C MET A 302 11.56 13.94 1.87
N LEU A 303 11.73 14.22 3.16
CA LEU A 303 12.44 15.42 3.63
C LEU A 303 13.88 15.44 3.11
N GLY A 304 14.63 14.35 3.26
CA GLY A 304 16.00 14.25 2.75
C GLY A 304 16.10 14.47 1.25
N MET A 305 15.17 13.86 0.48
CA MET A 305 15.08 14.06 -0.97
C MET A 305 14.86 15.54 -1.33
N LYS A 306 14.00 16.24 -0.59
CA LYS A 306 13.80 17.69 -0.78
C LYS A 306 15.05 18.48 -0.45
N GLU A 307 15.75 18.18 0.64
CA GLU A 307 16.99 18.89 1.00
C GLU A 307 18.15 18.60 0.05
N PHE A 308 18.11 17.45 -0.63
CA PHE A 308 19.10 17.08 -1.64
C PHE A 308 18.83 17.78 -2.98
N PHE A 309 17.59 17.76 -3.46
CA PHE A 309 17.22 18.28 -4.80
C PHE A 309 16.56 19.67 -4.82
N GLY A 310 16.12 20.19 -3.67
CA GLY A 310 15.34 21.43 -3.56
C GLY A 310 13.84 21.22 -3.85
N ASN A 311 13.47 21.00 -5.12
CA ASN A 311 12.08 20.76 -5.52
C ASN A 311 11.86 19.27 -5.86
N VAL A 312 10.94 18.63 -5.15
CA VAL A 312 10.56 17.22 -5.34
C VAL A 312 9.05 17.04 -5.57
N ASP A 313 8.35 18.08 -6.02
CA ASP A 313 6.88 18.05 -6.22
C ASP A 313 6.42 16.99 -7.24
N HIS A 314 7.34 16.64 -8.15
CA HIS A 314 7.16 15.61 -9.16
C HIS A 314 7.46 14.19 -8.65
N LEU A 315 8.21 14.04 -7.55
CA LEU A 315 8.50 12.74 -6.96
C LEU A 315 7.32 12.29 -6.10
N ARG A 316 6.94 11.03 -6.29
CA ARG A 316 5.88 10.38 -5.54
C ARG A 316 6.43 9.18 -4.80
N ALA A 317 5.78 8.84 -3.69
CA ALA A 317 6.15 7.74 -2.83
C ALA A 317 4.94 6.84 -2.61
N CYS A 318 5.13 5.53 -2.73
CA CYS A 318 4.15 4.53 -2.32
C CYS A 318 4.85 3.38 -1.60
N LEU A 319 4.09 2.61 -0.85
CA LEU A 319 4.58 1.40 -0.21
C LEU A 319 4.22 0.19 -1.07
N SER A 320 5.17 -0.73 -1.21
CA SER A 320 4.98 -2.00 -1.90
C SER A 320 5.41 -3.13 -0.98
N GLU A 321 4.56 -4.15 -0.83
CA GLU A 321 4.85 -5.31 -0.01
C GLU A 321 5.07 -6.54 -0.87
N VAL A 322 6.26 -7.12 -0.78
CA VAL A 322 6.66 -8.28 -1.58
C VAL A 322 6.80 -9.49 -0.66
N PRO A 323 6.13 -10.61 -0.95
CA PRO A 323 6.28 -11.84 -0.17
C PRO A 323 7.70 -12.39 -0.34
N VAL A 324 8.24 -12.96 0.72
CA VAL A 324 9.51 -13.71 0.64
C VAL A 324 9.22 -15.18 0.37
N ALA A 325 9.93 -15.77 -0.60
CA ALA A 325 9.80 -17.18 -0.92
C ALA A 325 10.12 -18.03 0.33
N ASP A 326 9.29 -19.03 0.59
CA ASP A 326 9.45 -19.98 1.70
C ASP A 326 9.50 -19.37 3.12
N ALA A 327 9.08 -18.11 3.28
CA ALA A 327 9.07 -17.41 4.57
C ALA A 327 7.71 -16.75 4.88
N ASP A 328 7.37 -16.67 6.17
CA ASP A 328 6.12 -16.10 6.68
C ASP A 328 6.22 -14.59 6.95
N TYR A 329 6.90 -13.87 6.08
CA TYR A 329 6.96 -12.42 6.18
C TYR A 329 7.05 -11.76 4.82
N ARG A 330 6.70 -10.48 4.81
CA ARG A 330 6.69 -9.63 3.63
C ARG A 330 7.73 -8.53 3.80
N LYS A 331 8.51 -8.28 2.75
CA LYS A 331 9.39 -7.12 2.70
C LYS A 331 8.58 -5.90 2.31
N GLN A 332 8.78 -4.83 3.05
CA GLN A 332 8.18 -3.53 2.75
C GLN A 332 9.21 -2.67 2.03
N TYR A 333 8.85 -2.21 0.83
CA TYR A 333 9.65 -1.29 0.05
C TYR A 333 8.95 0.07 -0.01
N LEU A 334 9.68 1.12 0.33
CA LEU A 334 9.34 2.47 -0.06
C LEU A 334 9.76 2.66 -1.51
N VAL A 335 8.78 2.83 -2.40
CA VAL A 335 9.00 3.03 -3.83
C VAL A 335 8.82 4.51 -4.15
N ILE A 336 9.93 5.15 -4.53
CA ILE A 336 9.96 6.51 -5.03
C ILE A 336 9.99 6.46 -6.56
N TYR A 337 9.11 7.21 -7.19
CA TYR A 337 9.00 7.25 -8.63
C TYR A 337 8.67 8.66 -9.11
N ASP A 338 9.00 8.92 -10.37
CA ASP A 338 8.71 10.19 -11.00
C ASP A 338 7.30 10.22 -11.59
N SER A 339 6.59 11.33 -11.36
CA SER A 339 5.29 11.62 -11.97
C SER A 339 5.38 12.61 -13.14
N VAL A 340 6.55 12.78 -13.76
CA VAL A 340 6.77 13.47 -15.04
C VAL A 340 7.19 12.45 -16.11
N PRO A 341 6.67 12.50 -17.36
CA PRO A 341 7.02 11.54 -18.41
C PRO A 341 8.49 11.63 -18.80
N GLY A 342 9.09 10.48 -19.12
CA GLY A 342 10.53 10.36 -19.41
C GLY A 342 11.43 10.50 -18.17
N GLY A 343 10.84 10.83 -17.01
CA GLY A 343 11.55 11.17 -15.78
C GLY A 343 12.18 12.57 -15.86
N THR A 344 12.33 13.23 -14.71
CA THR A 344 13.12 14.48 -14.59
C THR A 344 14.62 14.21 -14.59
N GLY A 345 15.02 12.94 -14.60
CA GLY A 345 16.41 12.52 -14.44
C GLY A 345 16.90 12.54 -12.99
N TYR A 346 16.06 12.89 -12.01
CA TYR A 346 16.46 12.91 -10.60
C TYR A 346 16.90 11.54 -10.10
N LEU A 347 16.12 10.50 -10.43
CA LEU A 347 16.49 9.13 -10.05
C LEU A 347 17.75 8.66 -10.79
N LYS A 348 17.93 9.04 -12.07
CA LYS A 348 19.18 8.82 -12.82
C LYS A 348 20.37 9.51 -12.17
N GLN A 349 20.19 10.72 -11.64
CA GLN A 349 21.24 11.44 -10.93
C GLN A 349 21.67 10.71 -9.66
N LEU A 350 20.73 10.15 -8.90
CA LEU A 350 21.07 9.31 -7.73
C LEU A 350 21.90 8.07 -8.12
N MET A 351 21.66 7.50 -9.30
CA MET A 351 22.40 6.33 -9.80
C MET A 351 23.86 6.65 -10.18
N GLN A 352 24.17 7.92 -10.44
CA GLN A 352 25.50 8.39 -10.86
C GLN A 352 26.40 8.78 -9.68
N HIS A 353 25.81 9.02 -8.51
CA HIS A 353 26.53 9.45 -7.31
C HIS A 353 26.47 8.36 -6.24
N ASP A 354 27.57 7.63 -6.07
CA ASP A 354 27.63 6.45 -5.16
C ASP A 354 27.28 6.79 -3.70
N ASN A 355 27.48 8.05 -3.27
CA ASN A 355 27.16 8.52 -1.90
C ASN A 355 25.80 9.21 -1.77
N ALA A 356 25.02 9.37 -2.85
CA ALA A 356 23.81 10.21 -2.82
C ALA A 356 22.78 9.75 -1.77
N MET A 357 22.64 8.44 -1.55
CA MET A 357 21.75 7.92 -0.51
C MET A 357 22.20 8.31 0.89
N THR A 358 23.50 8.25 1.18
CA THR A 358 24.06 8.72 2.44
C THR A 358 23.80 10.21 2.61
N ASP A 359 24.05 11.01 1.57
CA ASP A 359 23.83 12.46 1.60
C ASP A 359 22.35 12.83 1.87
N ILE A 360 21.40 12.12 1.24
CA ILE A 360 19.96 12.29 1.47
C ILE A 360 19.61 12.04 2.94
N LEU A 361 20.11 10.95 3.50
CA LEU A 361 19.82 10.56 4.89
C LEU A 361 20.48 11.50 5.90
N GLU A 362 21.71 11.94 5.65
CA GLU A 362 22.42 12.92 6.50
C GLU A 362 21.72 14.28 6.49
N LYS A 363 21.27 14.75 5.32
CA LYS A 363 20.48 15.99 5.20
C LYS A 363 19.15 15.90 5.95
N ALA A 364 18.43 14.78 5.82
CA ALA A 364 17.20 14.55 6.58
C ALA A 364 17.47 14.59 8.08
N LEU A 365 18.51 13.89 8.54
CA LEU A 365 18.88 13.82 9.95
C LEU A 365 19.20 15.22 10.51
N ALA A 366 20.00 16.01 9.81
CA ALA A 366 20.38 17.37 10.22
C ALA A 366 19.14 18.25 10.43
N VAL A 367 18.18 18.27 9.49
CA VAL A 367 16.94 19.06 9.63
C VAL A 367 16.11 18.60 10.83
N LEU A 368 16.02 17.29 11.08
CA LEU A 368 15.23 16.75 12.19
C LEU A 368 15.85 17.08 13.55
N GLU A 369 17.18 17.05 13.66
CA GLU A 369 17.94 17.38 14.87
C GLU A 369 17.95 18.88 15.15
N ASP A 370 17.99 19.72 14.13
CA ASP A 370 18.01 21.19 14.27
C ASP A 370 16.61 21.82 14.38
N CYS A 371 15.55 21.06 14.09
CA CYS A 371 14.19 21.57 14.15
C CYS A 371 13.82 22.09 15.55
N SER A 372 13.29 23.32 15.60
CA SER A 372 12.86 24.00 16.83
C SER A 372 11.78 23.24 17.62
N CYS A 373 11.03 22.33 16.98
CA CYS A 373 10.03 21.51 17.68
C CYS A 373 10.64 20.61 18.76
N LYS A 374 11.97 20.39 18.80
CA LYS A 374 12.63 19.69 19.92
C LYS A 374 12.46 20.33 21.28
N ASN A 375 12.21 21.64 21.32
CA ASN A 375 12.12 22.38 22.56
C ASN A 375 10.73 22.26 23.21
N ASP A 376 9.76 21.63 22.53
CA ASP A 376 8.40 21.44 23.01
C ASP A 376 8.17 19.96 23.36
N PRO A 377 8.08 19.59 24.65
CA PRO A 377 7.88 18.20 25.09
C PRO A 377 6.59 17.55 24.58
N GLN A 378 5.61 18.33 24.11
CA GLN A 378 4.37 17.82 23.54
C GLN A 378 4.44 17.58 22.03
N LYS A 379 5.57 17.89 21.38
CA LYS A 379 5.73 17.75 19.93
C LYS A 379 6.78 16.70 19.58
N ASP A 380 6.38 15.74 18.77
CA ASP A 380 7.28 14.76 18.16
C ASP A 380 7.28 14.87 16.62
N GLY A 381 7.09 16.09 16.11
CA GLY A 381 7.01 16.40 14.69
C GLY A 381 6.27 17.71 14.45
N CYS A 382 6.51 18.33 13.29
CA CYS A 382 5.78 19.53 12.84
C CYS A 382 5.78 19.64 11.32
N TYR A 383 5.02 20.60 10.77
CA TYR A 383 5.00 20.88 9.32
C TYR A 383 6.32 21.41 8.76
N HIS A 384 7.20 21.97 9.60
CA HIS A 384 8.53 22.41 9.16
C HIS A 384 9.51 21.25 9.00
N CYS A 385 9.26 20.09 9.61
CA CYS A 385 10.14 18.92 9.49
C CYS A 385 9.46 17.72 8.82
N LEU A 386 8.42 17.12 9.41
CA LEU A 386 7.87 15.84 8.93
C LEU A 386 6.45 15.92 8.33
N TYR A 387 5.56 16.76 8.89
CA TYR A 387 4.13 16.69 8.53
C TYR A 387 3.82 17.22 7.13
N ALA A 388 4.72 17.99 6.51
CA ALA A 388 4.55 18.49 5.14
C ALA A 388 4.52 17.36 4.08
N TYR A 389 5.05 16.17 4.39
CA TYR A 389 5.24 15.10 3.42
C TYR A 389 4.20 13.98 3.50
N ARG A 390 3.11 14.18 4.27
CA ARG A 390 2.04 13.18 4.44
C ARG A 390 0.64 13.76 4.37
N GLN A 391 -0.30 12.90 4.00
CA GLN A 391 -1.73 13.20 4.04
C GLN A 391 -2.18 13.35 5.49
N SER A 392 -3.09 14.29 5.74
CA SER A 392 -3.57 14.70 7.07
C SER A 392 -3.96 13.55 8.00
N ASN A 393 -4.40 12.42 7.43
CA ASN A 393 -4.99 11.31 8.16
C ASN A 393 -3.95 10.46 8.91
N ASN A 394 -2.67 10.51 8.51
CA ASN A 394 -1.60 9.69 9.12
C ASN A 394 -0.65 10.52 10.00
N ILE A 395 -0.94 11.80 10.24
CA ILE A 395 -0.08 12.68 11.05
C ILE A 395 0.12 12.10 12.47
N GLY A 396 -0.91 11.48 13.05
CA GLY A 396 -0.82 10.84 14.37
C GLY A 396 0.09 9.60 14.43
N GLN A 397 0.53 9.09 13.26
CA GLN A 397 1.42 7.94 13.13
C GLN A 397 2.84 8.36 12.72
N ILE A 398 3.20 9.63 12.83
CA ILE A 398 4.53 10.15 12.49
C ILE A 398 5.27 10.57 13.76
N SER A 399 6.52 10.14 13.89
CA SER A 399 7.38 10.43 15.04
C SER A 399 8.78 10.81 14.60
N ARG A 400 9.21 12.00 15.01
CA ARG A 400 10.52 12.57 14.73
C ARG A 400 11.62 11.85 15.50
N SER A 401 11.39 11.57 16.78
CA SER A 401 12.35 10.82 17.60
C SER A 401 12.65 9.44 17.00
N ARG A 402 11.63 8.75 16.48
CA ARG A 402 11.78 7.47 15.78
C ARG A 402 12.45 7.61 14.42
N ALA A 403 12.07 8.60 13.63
CA ALA A 403 12.75 8.92 12.38
C ALA A 403 14.26 9.15 12.59
N ILE A 404 14.64 9.98 13.57
CA ILE A 404 16.05 10.22 13.93
C ILE A 404 16.77 8.92 14.30
N ARG A 405 16.15 8.06 15.11
CA ARG A 405 16.73 6.77 15.50
C ARG A 405 17.01 5.90 14.28
N MET A 406 16.02 5.74 13.39
CA MET A 406 16.18 4.94 12.17
C MET A 406 17.27 5.51 11.25
N LEU A 407 17.29 6.83 11.03
CA LEU A 407 18.31 7.46 10.20
C LEU A 407 19.71 7.27 10.79
N LYS A 408 19.89 7.42 12.11
CA LYS A 408 21.17 7.18 12.79
C LYS A 408 21.62 5.73 12.68
N ALA A 409 20.71 4.78 12.87
CA ALA A 409 21.01 3.35 12.74
C ALA A 409 21.38 2.99 11.30
N ILE A 410 20.70 3.55 10.29
CA ILE A 410 21.09 3.37 8.89
C ILE A 410 22.49 3.98 8.64
N LEU A 411 22.71 5.22 9.08
CA LEU A 411 23.95 5.95 8.83
C LEU A 411 25.16 5.40 9.58
N SER A 412 24.98 4.60 10.65
CA SER A 412 26.11 3.92 11.29
C SER A 412 26.76 2.87 10.37
N GLY A 413 26.02 2.38 9.38
CA GLY A 413 26.52 1.48 8.34
C GLY A 413 27.19 2.18 7.15
N LYS A 414 27.28 3.52 7.10
CA LYS A 414 27.68 4.22 5.86
C LYS A 414 29.03 3.82 5.26
N ASP A 415 29.94 3.32 6.09
CA ASP A 415 31.27 2.88 5.68
C ASP A 415 31.31 1.42 5.17
N ASN A 416 30.19 0.69 5.21
CA ASN A 416 30.07 -0.71 4.76
C ASN A 416 29.15 -0.90 3.54
N LEU A 417 29.05 0.11 2.69
CA LEU A 417 28.22 0.05 1.48
C LEU A 417 28.69 -1.06 0.52
N GLU A 418 27.84 -2.04 0.31
CA GLU A 418 28.12 -3.20 -0.54
C GLU A 418 27.13 -3.29 -1.70
N MET A 419 27.63 -3.55 -2.91
CA MET A 419 26.78 -3.80 -4.07
C MET A 419 26.23 -5.22 -4.01
N ILE A 420 24.92 -5.35 -4.22
CA ILE A 420 24.20 -6.64 -4.25
C ILE A 420 23.41 -6.75 -5.57
N THR A 421 22.88 -7.94 -5.83
CA THR A 421 22.09 -8.17 -7.06
C THR A 421 20.68 -7.59 -6.97
N LYS A 422 20.00 -7.77 -5.83
CA LYS A 422 18.62 -7.32 -5.60
C LYS A 422 18.27 -7.27 -4.11
N LEU A 423 17.35 -6.37 -3.71
CA LEU A 423 16.88 -6.29 -2.32
C LEU A 423 16.18 -7.56 -1.83
N GLY A 424 15.66 -8.37 -2.74
CA GLY A 424 15.12 -9.70 -2.45
C GLY A 424 16.11 -10.59 -1.68
N ASN A 425 17.42 -10.36 -1.80
CA ASN A 425 18.45 -11.18 -1.16
C ASN A 425 18.86 -10.71 0.25
N ILE A 426 18.42 -9.52 0.68
CA ILE A 426 18.73 -9.02 2.02
C ILE A 426 17.94 -9.83 3.06
N PRO A 427 18.57 -10.49 4.05
CA PRO A 427 17.85 -11.17 5.11
C PRO A 427 17.08 -10.12 5.95
N VAL A 428 15.79 -10.36 6.22
CA VAL A 428 15.06 -9.54 7.18
C VAL A 428 15.29 -10.19 8.54
N ASN A 429 15.92 -9.45 9.46
CA ASN A 429 16.12 -9.77 10.87
C ASN A 429 16.04 -11.28 11.20
N SER A 430 17.17 -11.98 11.12
CA SER A 430 17.29 -13.44 11.32
C SER A 430 16.82 -13.97 12.68
N LEU A 431 16.48 -13.07 13.60
CA LEU A 431 15.96 -13.35 14.93
C LEU A 431 14.51 -13.85 14.94
N PHE A 432 13.69 -13.44 13.96
CA PHE A 432 12.25 -13.68 13.98
C PHE A 432 11.78 -14.29 12.66
N GLU A 433 10.93 -15.30 12.77
CA GLU A 433 10.37 -15.98 11.60
C GLU A 433 9.00 -15.43 11.19
N SER A 434 8.36 -14.60 12.04
CA SER A 434 7.06 -13.97 11.75
C SER A 434 6.93 -12.54 12.29
N GLU A 435 5.99 -11.76 11.73
CA GLU A 435 5.67 -10.41 12.24
C GLU A 435 5.09 -10.48 13.67
N LEU A 436 4.34 -11.54 13.99
CA LEU A 436 3.74 -11.73 15.30
C LEU A 436 4.80 -11.89 16.40
N GLU A 437 5.89 -12.61 16.11
CA GLU A 437 7.05 -12.74 16.99
C GLU A 437 7.68 -11.37 17.31
N GLY A 438 7.89 -10.54 16.29
CA GLY A 438 8.41 -9.18 16.47
C GLY A 438 7.47 -8.31 17.29
N LYS A 439 6.15 -8.39 17.05
CA LYS A 439 5.15 -7.64 17.83
C LYS A 439 5.07 -8.12 19.27
N PHE A 440 5.30 -9.40 19.56
CA PHE A 440 5.30 -9.90 20.93
C PHE A 440 6.36 -9.21 21.79
N ILE A 441 7.59 -9.05 21.27
CA ILE A 441 8.66 -8.33 21.98
C ILE A 441 8.30 -6.86 22.18
N ALA A 442 7.76 -6.20 21.15
CA ALA A 442 7.30 -4.81 21.25
C ALA A 442 6.18 -4.64 22.29
N ALA A 443 5.20 -5.56 22.29
CA ALA A 443 4.08 -5.55 23.24
C ALA A 443 4.57 -5.75 24.68
N LEU A 444 5.50 -6.69 24.92
CA LEU A 444 6.11 -6.89 26.23
C LEU A 444 6.76 -5.61 26.79
N GLU A 445 7.47 -4.86 25.95
CA GLU A 445 8.08 -3.59 26.36
C GLU A 445 7.02 -2.54 26.74
N GLN A 446 5.91 -2.48 25.98
CA GLN A 446 4.80 -1.54 26.19
C GLN A 446 3.93 -1.87 27.40
N MET A 447 3.99 -3.09 27.96
CA MET A 447 3.27 -3.46 29.19
C MET A 447 3.79 -2.75 30.46
N GLY A 448 4.89 -2.01 30.36
CA GLY A 448 5.44 -1.22 31.46
C GLY A 448 4.51 -0.08 31.88
N HIS A 449 4.41 0.17 33.18
CA HIS A 449 3.69 1.31 33.75
C HIS A 449 4.42 1.85 34.99
N GLU A 450 3.96 2.97 35.57
CA GLU A 450 4.70 3.71 36.61
C GLU A 450 5.14 2.84 37.81
N THR A 451 4.32 1.86 38.20
CA THR A 451 4.61 0.95 39.32
C THR A 451 5.37 -0.33 38.92
N ARG A 452 5.43 -0.66 37.62
CA ARG A 452 6.15 -1.82 37.07
C ARG A 452 6.87 -1.44 35.79
N ARG A 453 8.09 -0.92 35.95
CA ARG A 453 8.96 -0.63 34.81
C ARG A 453 9.40 -1.92 34.12
N ILE A 454 9.21 -1.95 32.82
CA ILE A 454 9.72 -2.99 31.93
C ILE A 454 10.77 -2.36 31.03
N THR A 455 11.87 -3.06 30.82
CA THR A 455 12.92 -2.63 29.90
C THR A 455 13.44 -3.86 29.18
N ILE A 456 13.57 -3.78 27.87
CA ILE A 456 14.11 -4.84 27.04
C ILE A 456 15.36 -4.30 26.35
N THR A 457 16.48 -5.02 26.46
CA THR A 457 17.73 -4.67 25.78
C THR A 457 18.26 -5.87 25.02
N LYS A 458 18.73 -5.69 23.78
CA LYS A 458 19.36 -6.77 23.01
C LYS A 458 20.61 -7.27 23.74
N GLN A 459 20.82 -8.58 23.77
CA GLN A 459 22.03 -9.21 24.28
C GLN A 459 22.26 -10.58 23.61
N LEU A 460 23.46 -11.13 23.75
CA LEU A 460 23.72 -12.54 23.41
C LEU A 460 23.15 -13.46 24.51
N VAL A 461 22.30 -14.40 24.12
CA VAL A 461 21.74 -15.46 24.99
C VAL A 461 22.08 -16.80 24.36
N ASN A 462 22.76 -17.68 25.08
CA ASN A 462 23.18 -19.00 24.58
C ASN A 462 23.87 -18.97 23.21
N ASN A 463 24.80 -18.02 23.00
CA ASN A 463 25.54 -17.80 21.75
C ASN A 463 24.65 -17.45 20.53
N LYS A 464 23.42 -17.01 20.76
CA LYS A 464 22.52 -16.46 19.75
C LYS A 464 22.11 -15.04 20.14
N GLU A 465 21.69 -14.25 19.17
CA GLU A 465 21.05 -12.98 19.48
C GLU A 465 19.75 -13.24 20.25
N GLY A 466 19.50 -12.44 21.28
CA GLY A 466 18.32 -12.51 22.14
C GLY A 466 18.12 -11.21 22.91
N TYR A 467 17.37 -11.29 24.03
CA TYR A 467 17.04 -10.09 24.80
C TYR A 467 17.22 -10.29 26.31
N LEU A 468 17.57 -9.21 27.00
CA LEU A 468 17.49 -9.10 28.44
C LEU A 468 16.20 -8.34 28.79
N LEU A 469 15.29 -9.02 29.46
CA LEU A 469 14.03 -8.48 29.95
C LEU A 469 14.17 -8.16 31.44
N LYS A 470 14.11 -6.88 31.79
CA LYS A 470 14.05 -6.41 33.16
C LYS A 470 12.63 -6.01 33.51
N VAL A 471 12.07 -6.64 34.55
CA VAL A 471 10.72 -6.37 35.06
C VAL A 471 10.80 -6.05 36.54
N GLY A 472 10.78 -4.76 36.89
CA GLY A 472 11.06 -4.31 38.24
C GLY A 472 12.46 -4.75 38.71
N SER A 473 12.51 -5.63 39.73
CA SER A 473 13.74 -6.23 40.25
C SER A 473 14.10 -7.59 39.61
N CYS A 474 13.22 -8.16 38.80
CA CYS A 474 13.45 -9.45 38.15
C CYS A 474 14.16 -9.26 36.80
N LEU A 475 15.08 -10.18 36.51
CA LEU A 475 15.86 -10.23 35.28
C LEU A 475 15.62 -11.56 34.59
N TRP A 476 15.32 -11.49 33.30
CA TRP A 476 15.03 -12.62 32.45
C TRP A 476 15.79 -12.51 31.13
N GLU A 477 16.19 -13.63 30.55
CA GLU A 477 16.75 -13.71 29.21
C GLU A 477 15.67 -14.26 28.28
N ILE A 478 15.44 -13.61 27.15
CA ILE A 478 14.56 -14.11 26.11
C ILE A 478 15.45 -14.72 25.03
N GLU A 479 15.39 -16.03 24.90
CA GLU A 479 16.06 -16.79 23.86
C GLU A 479 15.07 -17.12 22.74
N PRO A 480 15.31 -16.69 21.49
CA PRO A 480 14.47 -17.04 20.36
C PRO A 480 14.75 -18.45 19.83
N GLN A 481 13.74 -19.06 19.22
CA GLN A 481 13.82 -20.29 18.41
C GLN A 481 14.51 -21.46 19.16
N VAL A 482 13.93 -21.84 20.30
CA VAL A 482 14.50 -22.86 21.21
C VAL A 482 13.89 -24.23 20.93
N MET A 483 14.75 -25.21 20.64
CA MET A 483 14.34 -26.61 20.53
C MET A 483 14.18 -27.22 21.93
N LEU A 484 12.94 -27.55 22.29
CA LEU A 484 12.60 -28.26 23.51
C LEU A 484 12.38 -29.74 23.21
N ASP A 485 13.26 -30.58 23.74
CA ASP A 485 13.29 -32.02 23.54
C ASP A 485 13.52 -32.77 24.87
N ASN A 486 13.91 -34.04 24.78
CA ASN A 486 14.16 -34.90 25.94
C ASN A 486 15.24 -34.34 26.88
N LEU A 487 16.20 -33.54 26.41
CA LEU A 487 17.21 -32.91 27.26
C LEU A 487 16.56 -31.93 28.25
N TYR A 488 15.50 -31.26 27.79
CA TYR A 488 14.68 -30.38 28.61
C TYR A 488 13.59 -31.12 29.39
N GLY A 489 13.50 -32.45 29.27
CA GLY A 489 12.46 -33.27 29.89
C GLY A 489 11.12 -33.20 29.14
N VAL A 490 11.15 -32.82 27.86
CA VAL A 490 9.97 -32.69 26.99
C VAL A 490 9.93 -33.90 26.04
N PRO A 491 8.94 -34.79 26.17
CA PRO A 491 8.91 -36.06 25.42
C PRO A 491 8.52 -35.90 23.94
N VAL A 492 7.90 -34.78 23.57
CA VAL A 492 7.51 -34.46 22.19
C VAL A 492 8.33 -33.26 21.78
N GLN A 493 9.20 -33.45 20.77
CA GLN A 493 10.05 -32.38 20.27
C GLN A 493 9.20 -31.21 19.77
N SER A 494 9.50 -30.02 20.28
CA SER A 494 8.79 -28.79 19.95
C SER A 494 9.77 -27.64 19.88
N ARG A 495 9.62 -26.78 18.87
CA ARG A 495 10.38 -25.53 18.80
C ARG A 495 9.52 -24.41 19.34
N ALA A 496 9.93 -23.79 20.44
CA ALA A 496 9.27 -22.60 20.97
C ALA A 496 9.83 -21.36 20.26
N ASP A 497 8.96 -20.40 19.94
CA ASP A 497 9.36 -19.15 19.29
C ASP A 497 10.25 -18.34 20.23
N PHE A 498 9.92 -18.35 21.53
CA PHE A 498 10.78 -17.84 22.59
C PHE A 498 10.78 -18.74 23.82
N VAL A 499 11.89 -18.73 24.56
CA VAL A 499 11.90 -19.12 25.96
C VAL A 499 12.42 -17.97 26.81
N ILE A 500 11.60 -17.58 27.80
CA ILE A 500 11.94 -16.55 28.78
C ILE A 500 12.56 -17.25 30.00
N TRP A 501 13.88 -17.21 30.09
CA TRP A 501 14.70 -17.83 31.14
C TRP A 501 14.89 -16.87 32.32
N PRO A 502 14.66 -17.29 33.57
CA PRO A 502 15.00 -16.47 34.73
C PRO A 502 16.53 -16.39 34.91
N VAL A 503 17.10 -15.18 34.93
CA VAL A 503 18.56 -14.96 35.18
C VAL A 503 18.91 -15.29 36.63
N ARG A 504 17.98 -14.98 37.54
CA ARG A 504 18.03 -15.43 38.94
C ARG A 504 16.77 -16.23 39.18
N THR A 505 16.89 -17.38 39.83
CA THR A 505 15.77 -18.18 40.32
C THR A 505 15.50 -17.84 41.79
N PRO A 506 14.70 -16.81 42.12
CA PRO A 506 13.91 -16.87 43.34
C PRO A 506 13.11 -18.19 43.36
N GLU A 507 12.94 -18.79 44.53
CA GLU A 507 12.18 -20.03 44.68
C GLU A 507 10.82 -19.92 43.96
N GLY A 508 10.57 -20.83 43.02
CA GLY A 508 9.29 -20.98 42.32
C GLY A 508 9.16 -20.31 40.94
N GLN A 509 10.16 -19.59 40.43
CA GLN A 509 10.14 -19.07 39.06
C GLN A 509 10.53 -20.13 38.03
N LYS A 510 9.61 -20.46 37.11
CA LYS A 510 9.84 -21.40 36.00
C LYS A 510 10.04 -20.62 34.69
N PRO A 511 10.92 -21.10 33.80
CA PRO A 511 11.01 -20.56 32.44
C PRO A 511 9.66 -20.61 31.73
N VAL A 512 9.44 -19.66 30.82
CA VAL A 512 8.20 -19.57 30.03
C VAL A 512 8.51 -19.88 28.57
N ALA A 513 7.97 -20.99 28.05
CA ALA A 513 7.96 -21.29 26.63
C ALA A 513 6.80 -20.54 25.97
N VAL A 514 7.09 -19.72 24.98
CA VAL A 514 6.13 -18.87 24.28
C VAL A 514 5.98 -19.34 22.84
N PHE A 515 4.73 -19.44 22.40
CA PHE A 515 4.31 -19.74 21.05
C PHE A 515 3.40 -18.61 20.56
N THR A 516 3.71 -18.09 19.38
CA THR A 516 3.00 -17.02 18.68
C THR A 516 2.25 -17.61 17.48
N ASP A 517 1.01 -18.03 17.73
CA ASP A 517 0.21 -18.86 16.84
C ASP A 517 -0.63 -18.01 15.88
N GLY A 518 -0.06 -17.70 14.71
CA GLY A 518 -0.79 -17.06 13.62
C GLY A 518 -1.88 -17.98 13.04
N PHE A 519 -3.11 -17.47 12.89
CA PHE A 519 -4.26 -18.28 12.41
C PHE A 519 -3.99 -18.97 11.07
N LEU A 520 -3.35 -18.27 10.12
CA LEU A 520 -3.06 -18.78 8.79
C LEU A 520 -2.32 -20.12 8.81
N TYR A 521 -1.43 -20.33 9.79
CA TYR A 521 -0.52 -21.47 9.85
C TYR A 521 -0.92 -22.54 10.84
N HIS A 522 -1.63 -22.16 11.91
CA HIS A 522 -1.95 -23.08 13.00
C HIS A 522 -3.35 -23.71 12.88
N LYS A 523 -4.24 -23.16 12.04
CA LYS A 523 -5.63 -23.63 11.89
C LYS A 523 -5.74 -25.12 11.49
N ASP A 524 -4.82 -25.65 10.69
CA ASP A 524 -4.89 -27.01 10.15
C ASP A 524 -4.04 -28.02 10.96
N LYS A 525 -3.28 -27.55 11.96
CA LYS A 525 -2.36 -28.38 12.77
C LYS A 525 -2.60 -28.28 14.29
N VAL A 526 -3.78 -27.79 14.69
CA VAL A 526 -4.17 -27.56 16.10
C VAL A 526 -3.93 -28.78 17.00
N ALA A 527 -4.20 -30.00 16.51
CA ALA A 527 -4.00 -31.22 17.29
C ALA A 527 -2.52 -31.48 17.64
N ASP A 528 -1.64 -31.37 16.63
CA ASP A 528 -0.19 -31.52 16.80
C ASP A 528 0.39 -30.40 17.69
N ASP A 529 -0.08 -29.17 17.48
CA ASP A 529 0.29 -28.03 18.29
C ASP A 529 -0.09 -28.19 19.76
N THR A 530 -1.31 -28.68 20.02
CA THR A 530 -1.79 -28.94 21.38
C THR A 530 -0.95 -30.03 22.05
N LEU A 531 -0.62 -31.10 21.33
CA LEU A 531 0.22 -32.19 21.84
C LEU A 531 1.59 -31.67 22.29
N LYS A 532 2.27 -30.89 21.44
CA LYS A 532 3.58 -30.30 21.71
C LYS A 532 3.57 -29.40 22.94
N ARG A 533 2.60 -28.48 23.03
CA ARG A 533 2.44 -27.53 24.15
C ARG A 533 2.11 -28.26 25.45
N GLU A 534 1.24 -29.26 25.39
CA GLU A 534 0.87 -30.07 26.56
C GLU A 534 2.05 -30.93 27.04
N ALA A 535 2.88 -31.47 26.15
CA ALA A 535 4.10 -32.18 26.52
C ALA A 535 5.08 -31.28 27.30
N ILE A 536 5.26 -30.03 26.86
CA ILE A 536 6.08 -29.04 27.57
C ILE A 536 5.47 -28.73 28.95
N ARG A 537 4.16 -28.49 29.03
CA ARG A 537 3.48 -28.19 30.29
C ARG A 537 3.59 -29.36 31.29
N ARG A 538 3.43 -30.60 30.81
CA ARG A 538 3.50 -31.82 31.63
C ARG A 538 4.91 -32.17 32.10
N SER A 539 5.96 -31.64 31.45
CA SER A 539 7.32 -31.75 31.97
C SER A 539 7.47 -31.15 33.39
N GLY A 540 6.56 -30.25 33.78
CA GLY A 540 6.61 -29.55 35.06
C GLY A 540 7.73 -28.51 35.16
N ARG A 541 8.57 -28.38 34.13
CA ARG A 541 9.75 -27.49 34.10
C ARG A 541 9.45 -26.12 33.54
N PHE A 542 8.44 -25.99 32.69
CA PHE A 542 8.10 -24.75 31.99
C PHE A 542 6.67 -24.29 32.29
N ARG A 543 6.44 -22.99 32.16
CA ARG A 543 5.10 -22.44 31.85
C ARG A 543 4.98 -22.33 30.35
N VAL A 544 3.76 -22.47 29.81
CA VAL A 544 3.52 -22.41 28.37
C VAL A 544 2.54 -21.29 28.08
N TRP A 545 2.91 -20.38 27.18
CA TRP A 545 2.05 -19.34 26.62
C TRP A 545 1.81 -19.65 25.14
N SER A 546 0.54 -19.74 24.74
CA SER A 546 0.11 -19.68 23.34
C SER A 546 -0.58 -18.34 23.15
N LEU A 547 -0.06 -17.51 22.26
CA LEU A 547 -0.54 -16.17 22.00
C LEU A 547 -0.96 -16.07 20.54
N THR A 548 -2.08 -15.44 20.29
CA THR A 548 -2.56 -15.12 18.95
C THR A 548 -2.37 -13.63 18.67
N TRP A 549 -2.65 -13.20 17.43
CA TRP A 549 -2.71 -11.78 17.08
C TRP A 549 -3.57 -10.94 18.04
N LYS A 550 -4.65 -11.50 18.60
CA LYS A 550 -5.53 -10.78 19.53
C LYS A 550 -4.93 -10.60 20.93
N ASP A 551 -3.95 -11.41 21.30
CA ASP A 551 -3.30 -11.33 22.60
C ASP A 551 -2.09 -10.38 22.59
N VAL A 552 -1.57 -10.08 21.39
CA VAL A 552 -0.39 -9.23 21.17
C VAL A 552 -0.75 -7.81 20.72
N LEU A 553 -1.88 -7.64 20.02
CA LEU A 553 -2.46 -6.34 19.64
C LEU A 553 -3.30 -5.76 20.78
#